data_AF-A0A9E0IX05-F1
#
_entry.id   AF-A0A9E0IX05-F1
#
_cell.length_a   1.000
_cell.length_b   1.000
_cell.length_c   1.000
_cell.angle_alpha   90.00
_cell.angle_beta   90.00
_cell.angle_gamma   90.00
#
_symmetry.space_group_name_H-M   'P 1'
#
loop_
_entity.id
_entity.type
_entity.pdbx_description
1 polymer ?
#
loop_
_entity_poly.entity_id
_entity_poly.type
_entity_poly.pdbx_seq_one_letter_code
_entity_poly.pdbx_strand_id
1 'polypeptide(L)'
;MSPKQVQSFSDFKDLLANDPALQEQFKKDPLAAANQVPQRSPLATDRWIYRIVVMSLGLVVVIISVGVIFLMASPPPSNQDSTLPTLLTALGSGAIGALAGLLAPSPQSNA
;
A
#
# COMPACT_ATOMS: atom_id res chain seq x y z
N MET A 1 22.00 -10.24 -15.72
CA MET A 1 22.69 -9.29 -14.83
C MET A 1 21.62 -8.36 -14.27
N SER A 2 21.21 -8.55 -13.01
CA SER A 2 20.12 -7.76 -12.41
C SER A 2 20.66 -6.40 -11.96
N PRO A 3 19.95 -5.28 -12.21
CA PRO A 3 20.38 -3.96 -11.76
C PRO A 3 20.36 -3.92 -10.22
N LYS A 4 21.53 -3.77 -9.60
CA LYS A 4 21.69 -3.64 -8.13
C LYS A 4 20.92 -2.40 -7.67
N GLN A 5 20.02 -2.58 -6.71
CA GLN A 5 19.25 -1.50 -6.09
C GLN A 5 20.07 -0.83 -5.00
N VAL A 6 19.92 0.48 -4.82
CA VAL A 6 20.62 1.22 -3.76
C VAL A 6 19.81 1.18 -2.48
N GLN A 7 19.92 0.08 -1.75
CA GLN A 7 19.22 -0.10 -0.47
C GLN A 7 20.09 0.34 0.72
N SER A 8 21.40 0.37 0.51
CA SER A 8 22.38 0.67 1.55
C SER A 8 23.44 1.65 1.06
N PHE A 9 24.07 2.35 2.00
CA PHE A 9 25.24 3.18 1.72
C PHE A 9 26.38 2.38 1.04
N SER A 10 26.45 1.07 1.29
CA SER A 10 27.35 0.14 0.59
C SER A 10 27.04 0.01 -0.90
N ASP A 11 25.76 -0.12 -1.29
CA ASP A 11 25.37 -0.19 -2.71
C ASP A 11 25.65 1.12 -3.43
N PHE A 12 25.46 2.24 -2.74
CA PHE A 12 25.79 3.57 -3.26
C PHE A 12 27.30 3.70 -3.47
N LYS A 13 28.11 3.26 -2.51
CA LYS A 13 29.57 3.26 -2.60
C LYS A 13 30.05 2.37 -3.76
N ASP A 14 29.43 1.21 -3.96
CA ASP A 14 29.72 0.32 -5.08
C ASP A 14 29.39 0.97 -6.43
N LEU A 15 28.24 1.64 -6.55
CA LEU A 15 27.89 2.36 -7.78
C LEU A 15 28.81 3.55 -8.04
N LEU A 16 29.18 4.28 -6.99
CA LEU A 16 30.11 5.41 -7.08
C LEU A 16 31.54 4.95 -7.39
N ALA A 17 31.93 3.74 -6.97
CA ALA A 17 33.24 3.17 -7.30
C ALA A 17 33.33 2.70 -8.75
N ASN A 18 32.20 2.27 -9.35
CA ASN A 18 32.17 1.65 -10.66
C ASN A 18 31.69 2.58 -11.79
N ASP A 19 31.18 3.78 -11.47
CA ASP A 19 30.69 4.75 -12.46
C ASP A 19 31.48 6.08 -12.41
N PRO A 20 32.40 6.30 -13.39
CA PRO A 20 33.20 7.52 -13.46
C PRO A 20 32.37 8.79 -13.65
N ALA A 21 31.21 8.70 -14.31
CA ALA A 21 30.33 9.84 -14.56
C ALA A 21 29.61 10.26 -13.27
N LEU A 22 29.18 9.30 -12.45
CA LEU A 22 28.62 9.57 -11.13
C LEU A 22 29.66 10.15 -10.18
N GLN A 23 30.94 9.74 -10.27
CA GLN A 23 32.00 10.37 -9.48
C GLN A 23 32.21 11.84 -9.82
N GLU A 24 32.23 12.19 -11.11
CA GLU A 24 32.37 13.59 -11.50
C GLU A 24 31.18 14.43 -11.07
N GLN A 25 29.96 13.89 -11.18
CA GLN A 25 28.76 14.59 -10.75
C GLN A 25 28.70 14.74 -9.23
N PHE A 26 29.07 13.71 -8.47
CA PHE A 26 29.14 13.76 -7.01
C PHE A 26 30.22 14.74 -6.51
N LYS A 27 31.34 14.89 -7.23
CA LYS A 27 32.38 15.90 -6.94
C LYS A 27 31.93 17.32 -7.24
N LYS A 28 31.12 17.52 -8.28
CA LYS A 28 30.60 18.85 -8.67
C LYS A 28 29.44 19.29 -7.78
N ASP A 29 28.51 18.39 -7.49
CA ASP A 29 27.37 18.64 -6.64
C ASP A 29 26.87 17.34 -5.96
N PRO A 30 27.24 17.11 -4.68
CA PRO A 30 26.88 15.89 -3.98
C PRO A 30 25.38 15.79 -3.68
N LEU A 31 24.65 16.91 -3.58
CA LEU A 31 23.21 16.94 -3.30
C LEU A 31 22.41 16.56 -4.54
N ALA A 32 22.78 17.08 -5.71
CA ALA A 32 22.14 16.74 -6.96
C ALA A 32 22.33 15.25 -7.32
N ALA A 33 23.52 14.70 -7.07
CA ALA A 33 23.83 13.30 -7.33
C ALA A 33 23.03 12.34 -6.43
N ALA A 34 22.85 12.67 -5.14
CA ALA A 34 22.07 11.85 -4.21
C ALA A 34 20.58 11.74 -4.61
N ASN A 35 20.00 12.83 -5.14
CA ASN A 35 18.61 12.86 -5.59
C ASN A 35 18.36 12.11 -6.90
N GLN A 36 19.40 11.89 -7.71
CA GLN A 36 19.30 11.14 -8.96
C GLN A 36 19.38 9.63 -8.75
N VAL A 37 19.75 9.16 -7.55
CA VAL A 37 19.80 7.73 -7.26
C VAL A 37 18.38 7.22 -7.09
N PRO A 38 17.89 6.32 -7.98
CA PRO A 38 16.53 5.81 -7.89
C PRO A 38 16.41 4.90 -6.67
N GLN A 39 15.87 5.45 -5.59
CA GLN A 39 15.39 4.69 -4.44
C GLN A 39 14.12 3.93 -4.86
N ARG A 40 14.27 2.77 -5.49
CA ARG A 40 13.13 1.85 -5.67
C ARG A 40 12.77 1.26 -4.32
N SER A 41 11.73 1.82 -3.70
CA SER A 41 11.09 1.24 -2.52
C SER A 41 10.70 -0.23 -2.82
N PRO A 42 11.17 -1.20 -2.03
CA PRO A 42 10.87 -2.62 -2.23
C PRO A 42 9.36 -2.91 -2.24
N LEU A 43 8.59 -2.14 -1.47
CA LEU A 43 7.13 -2.27 -1.36
C LEU A 43 6.39 -1.85 -2.63
N ALA A 44 6.99 -1.01 -3.47
CA ALA A 44 6.38 -0.57 -4.74
C ALA A 44 6.66 -1.54 -5.91
N THR A 45 7.63 -2.45 -5.75
CA THR A 45 8.05 -3.33 -6.86
C THR A 45 7.19 -4.59 -6.95
N ASP A 46 6.68 -5.09 -5.83
CA ASP A 46 5.93 -6.35 -5.84
C ASP A 46 4.42 -6.14 -6.04
N ARG A 47 4.04 -5.82 -7.28
CA ARG A 47 2.62 -5.69 -7.67
C ARG A 47 1.81 -6.95 -7.38
N TRP A 48 2.47 -8.11 -7.34
CA TRP A 48 1.81 -9.39 -7.06
C TRP A 48 1.39 -9.49 -5.60
N ILE A 49 2.26 -9.10 -4.65
CA ILE A 49 1.90 -9.07 -3.23
C ILE A 49 0.73 -8.12 -2.98
N TYR A 50 0.78 -6.91 -3.56
CA TYR A 50 -0.29 -5.92 -3.44
C TYR A 50 -1.61 -6.48 -3.98
N ARG A 51 -1.56 -7.12 -5.15
CA ARG A 51 -2.75 -7.65 -5.82
C ARG A 51 -3.36 -8.84 -5.08
N ILE A 52 -2.56 -9.75 -4.52
CA ILE A 52 -3.07 -10.87 -3.70
C ILE A 52 -3.77 -10.35 -2.44
N VAL A 53 -3.15 -9.40 -1.74
CA VAL A 53 -3.71 -8.84 -0.49
C VAL A 53 -5.01 -8.07 -0.76
N VAL A 54 -5.05 -7.24 -1.80
CA VAL A 54 -6.27 -6.51 -2.16
C VAL A 54 -7.38 -7.46 -2.62
N MET A 55 -7.05 -8.49 -3.41
CA MET A 55 -8.03 -9.48 -3.85
C MET A 55 -8.57 -10.33 -2.69
N SER A 56 -7.73 -10.73 -1.74
CA SER A 56 -8.17 -11.50 -0.57
C SER A 56 -9.07 -10.67 0.35
N LEU A 57 -8.69 -9.42 0.65
CA LEU A 57 -9.54 -8.51 1.42
C LEU A 57 -10.87 -8.24 0.71
N GLY A 58 -10.83 -7.92 -0.58
CA GLY A 58 -12.04 -7.66 -1.36
C GLY A 58 -12.99 -8.85 -1.39
N LEU A 59 -12.44 -10.06 -1.56
CA LEU A 59 -13.22 -11.29 -1.58
C LEU A 59 -13.88 -11.60 -0.23
N VAL A 60 -13.19 -11.35 0.89
CA VAL A 60 -13.78 -11.49 2.23
C VAL A 60 -14.97 -10.55 2.40
N VAL A 61 -14.84 -9.28 1.99
CA VAL A 61 -15.94 -8.31 2.06
C VAL A 61 -17.13 -8.77 1.21
N VAL A 62 -16.89 -9.21 -0.03
CA VAL A 62 -17.94 -9.71 -0.92
C VAL A 62 -18.65 -10.92 -0.32
N ILE A 63 -17.91 -11.90 0.23
CA ILE A 63 -18.49 -13.09 0.87
C ILE A 63 -19.38 -12.69 2.05
N ILE A 64 -18.92 -11.77 2.91
CA ILE A 64 -19.70 -11.32 4.06
C ILE A 64 -20.96 -10.59 3.59
N SER A 65 -20.85 -9.68 2.62
CA SER A 65 -22.00 -8.95 2.08
C SER A 65 -23.05 -9.90 1.48
N VAL A 66 -22.63 -10.85 0.63
CA VAL A 66 -23.55 -11.82 0.03
C VAL A 66 -24.14 -12.76 1.08
N GLY A 67 -23.33 -13.22 2.03
CA GLY A 67 -23.78 -14.08 3.13
C GLY A 67 -24.85 -13.42 3.99
N VAL A 68 -24.70 -12.14 4.32
CA VAL A 68 -25.72 -11.41 5.08
C VAL A 68 -26.99 -11.18 4.27
N ILE A 69 -26.88 -10.84 2.98
CA ILE A 69 -28.06 -10.68 2.09
C ILE A 69 -28.84 -12.00 2.01
N PHE A 70 -28.14 -13.13 1.85
CA PHE A 70 -28.76 -14.45 1.77
C PHE A 70 -29.43 -14.86 3.09
N LEU A 71 -28.77 -14.57 4.23
CA LEU A 71 -29.31 -14.85 5.55
C LEU A 71 -30.55 -14.01 5.86
N MET A 72 -30.60 -12.76 5.38
CA MET A 72 -31.74 -11.85 5.52
C MET A 72 -32.91 -12.20 4.58
N ALA A 73 -32.65 -12.93 3.50
CA ALA A 73 -33.68 -13.43 2.58
C ALA A 73 -34.33 -14.75 3.03
N SER A 74 -33.74 -15.45 4.01
CA SER A 74 -34.33 -16.65 4.62
C SER A 74 -35.25 -16.27 5.78
N PRO A 75 -36.29 -17.07 6.10
CA PRO A 75 -37.16 -16.80 7.24
C PRO A 75 -36.32 -16.67 8.52
N PRO A 76 -36.49 -15.61 9.32
CA PRO A 76 -35.65 -15.41 10.48
C PRO A 76 -35.84 -16.58 11.44
N PRO A 77 -34.76 -17.22 11.92
CA PRO A 77 -34.88 -18.02 13.12
C PRO A 77 -35.42 -17.09 14.21
N SER A 78 -36.44 -17.54 14.93
CA SER A 78 -37.36 -16.77 15.78
C SER A 78 -36.73 -15.94 16.91
N ASN A 79 -35.40 -15.82 16.98
CA ASN A 79 -34.64 -15.16 18.03
C ASN A 79 -33.42 -14.36 17.52
N GLN A 80 -33.33 -14.02 16.21
CA GLN A 80 -32.23 -13.17 15.73
C GLN A 80 -32.62 -11.70 15.78
N ASP A 81 -32.29 -11.11 16.93
CA ASP A 81 -32.19 -9.67 17.13
C ASP A 81 -31.27 -9.04 16.07
N SER A 82 -31.40 -7.73 15.88
CA SER A 82 -30.82 -6.80 14.89
C SER A 82 -29.28 -6.79 14.70
N THR A 83 -28.58 -7.88 15.00
CA THR A 83 -27.12 -8.03 14.91
C THR A 83 -26.61 -8.08 13.47
N LEU A 84 -27.36 -8.66 12.53
CA LEU A 84 -26.93 -8.78 11.13
C LEU A 84 -26.83 -7.43 10.39
N PRO A 85 -27.84 -6.53 10.45
CA PRO A 85 -27.72 -5.18 9.87
C PRO A 85 -26.64 -4.34 10.55
N THR A 86 -26.40 -4.56 11.85
CA THR A 86 -25.35 -3.86 12.61
C THR A 86 -23.95 -4.22 12.10
N LEU A 87 -23.71 -5.49 11.79
CA LEU A 87 -22.45 -5.95 11.18
C LEU A 87 -22.21 -5.32 9.80
N LEU A 88 -23.24 -5.26 8.95
CA LEU A 88 -23.15 -4.58 7.65
C LEU A 88 -22.83 -3.09 7.81
N THR A 89 -23.49 -2.43 8.76
CA THR A 89 -23.27 -0.99 9.02
C THR A 89 -21.86 -0.72 9.54
N ALA A 90 -21.35 -1.58 10.43
CA ALA A 90 -19.99 -1.49 10.96
C ALA A 90 -18.93 -1.68 9.85
N LEU A 91 -19.12 -2.66 8.97
CA LEU A 91 -18.25 -2.89 7.81
C LEU A 91 -18.28 -1.73 6.83
N GLY A 92 -19.47 -1.20 6.52
CA GLY A 92 -19.63 -0.04 5.65
C GLY A 92 -18.94 1.20 6.21
N SER A 93 -19.13 1.48 7.50
CA SER A 93 -18.47 2.60 8.19
C SER A 93 -16.94 2.47 8.19
N GLY A 94 -16.41 1.26 8.47
CA GLY A 94 -14.98 0.99 8.42
C GLY A 94 -14.38 1.17 7.01
N ALA A 95 -15.09 0.73 5.97
CA ALA A 95 -14.68 0.92 4.58
C ALA A 95 -14.65 2.41 4.18
N ILE A 96 -15.68 3.17 4.54
CA ILE A 96 -15.73 4.62 4.31
C ILE A 96 -14.60 5.33 5.06
N GLY A 97 -14.32 4.95 6.31
CA GLY A 97 -13.20 5.49 7.09
C GLY A 97 -11.83 5.22 6.46
N ALA A 98 -11.61 4.02 5.92
CA ALA A 98 -10.37 3.70 5.21
C ALA A 98 -10.21 4.51 3.91
N LEU A 99 -11.29 4.69 3.14
CA LEU A 99 -11.29 5.55 1.96
C LEU A 99 -11.04 7.02 2.31
N ALA A 100 -11.65 7.52 3.39
CA ALA A 100 -11.38 8.86 3.89
C ALA A 100 -9.92 9.02 4.31
N GLY A 101 -9.32 8.00 4.93
CA GLY A 101 -7.89 8.00 5.28
C GLY A 101 -6.96 8.04 4.05
N LEU A 102 -7.30 7.32 2.97
CA LEU A 102 -6.54 7.35 1.71
C LEU A 102 -6.65 8.71 0.99
N LEU A 103 -7.83 9.33 1.04
CA LEU A 103 -8.12 10.59 0.36
C LEU A 103 -7.82 11.82 1.22
N ALA A 104 -7.46 11.64 2.49
CA ALA A 104 -7.07 12.73 3.36
C ALA A 104 -5.82 13.41 2.78
N PRO A 105 -5.82 14.75 2.62
CA PRO A 105 -4.65 15.46 2.11
C PRO A 105 -3.46 15.21 3.03
N SER A 106 -2.32 14.85 2.44
CA SER A 106 -1.07 14.72 3.19
C SER A 106 -0.68 16.07 3.78
N PRO A 107 -0.28 16.14 5.06
CA PRO A 107 0.12 17.40 5.68
C PRO A 107 1.25 18.05 4.87
N GLN A 108 1.01 19.27 4.39
CA GLN A 108 2.04 20.08 3.73
C GLN A 108 3.03 20.53 4.81
N SER A 109 4.19 19.89 4.82
CA SER A 109 5.31 20.27 5.68
C SER A 109 5.94 21.56 5.13
N ASN A 110 5.46 22.72 5.60
CA ASN A 110 6.16 23.98 5.44
C ASN A 110 7.16 24.12 6.58
N ALA A 111 8.41 23.73 6.33
CA ALA A 111 9.55 23.95 7.22
C ALA A 111 10.76 24.40 6.39
#